data_AF-A0A7S4SGM0-F1
#
_entry.id   AF-A0A7S4SGM0-F1
#
_cell.length_a   1.000
_cell.length_b   1.000
_cell.length_c   1.000
_cell.angle_alpha   90.00
_cell.angle_beta   90.00
_cell.angle_gamma   90.00
#
_symmetry.space_group_name_H-M   'P 1'
#
loop_
_entity.id
_entity.type
_entity.pdbx_description
1 polymer ?
#
loop_
_entity_poly.entity_id
_entity_poly.type
_entity_poly.pdbx_seq_one_letter_code
_entity_poly.pdbx_strand_id
1 'polypeptide(L)'
;VEVEDSSFCLTPALRGNIPAGFGNTPYMEILEMSNNFLTGNIPPEIGALSRVKILDLANNTLTGSIPSALGALVNAAVLVQGNDMIRGQNKNDKIAPLSL
;
A
#
# COMPACT_ATOMS: atom_id res chain seq x y z
N VAL A 1 8.61 -35.97 17.46
CA VAL A 1 9.11 -34.63 17.82
C VAL A 1 9.28 -33.90 16.50
N GLU A 2 8.17 -33.42 15.95
CA GLU A 2 7.79 -31.99 15.99
C GLU A 2 8.81 -31.16 15.17
N VAL A 3 8.48 -30.50 14.06
CA VAL A 3 7.25 -29.77 13.74
C VAL A 3 6.97 -29.86 12.23
N GLU A 4 5.73 -30.18 11.88
CA GLU A 4 5.18 -29.90 10.55
C GLU A 4 5.17 -28.39 10.34
N ASP A 5 6.05 -27.87 9.50
CA ASP A 5 6.01 -26.46 9.12
C ASP A 5 4.77 -26.24 8.24
N SER A 6 3.67 -25.98 8.94
CA SER A 6 2.32 -25.75 8.45
C SER A 6 2.21 -24.38 7.77
N SER A 7 3.09 -24.12 6.81
CA SER A 7 3.04 -22.92 5.97
C SER A 7 2.19 -23.20 4.73
N PHE A 8 0.90 -23.48 4.95
CA PHE A 8 -0.11 -23.34 3.90
C PHE A 8 -0.21 -21.85 3.55
N CYS A 9 0.49 -21.42 2.50
CA CYS A 9 0.20 -20.14 1.84
C CYS A 9 0.00 -20.39 0.35
N LEU A 10 -1.20 -20.89 0.00
CA LEU A 10 -1.68 -21.02 -1.39
C LEU A 10 -2.23 -19.69 -1.92
N THR A 11 -1.56 -18.57 -1.65
CA THR A 11 -1.81 -17.32 -2.38
C THR A 11 -0.63 -17.08 -3.33
N PRO A 12 -0.84 -17.04 -4.66
CA PRO A 12 0.22 -16.60 -5.55
C PRO A 12 0.55 -15.15 -5.19
N ALA A 13 1.71 -14.94 -4.58
CA ALA A 13 2.16 -13.63 -4.19
C ALA A 13 2.22 -12.73 -5.44
N LEU A 14 1.51 -11.60 -5.39
CA LEU A 14 1.35 -10.71 -6.52
C LEU A 14 2.70 -10.07 -6.87
N ARG A 15 3.05 -10.06 -8.15
CA ARG A 15 4.33 -9.57 -8.67
C ARG A 15 4.11 -8.51 -9.74
N GLY A 16 5.10 -7.65 -9.92
CA GLY A 16 5.09 -6.59 -10.93
C GLY A 16 4.59 -5.27 -10.37
N ASN A 17 4.22 -4.36 -11.26
CA ASN A 17 3.90 -2.99 -10.89
C ASN A 17 2.42 -2.84 -10.50
N ILE A 18 2.13 -1.87 -9.63
CA ILE A 18 0.76 -1.43 -9.37
C ILE A 18 0.20 -0.81 -10.66
N PRO A 19 -0.91 -1.31 -11.23
CA PRO A 19 -1.50 -0.73 -12.42
C PRO A 19 -2.16 0.63 -12.12
N ALA A 20 -1.89 1.62 -12.98
CA ALA A 20 -2.54 2.94 -12.93
C ALA A 20 -4.07 2.87 -13.08
N GLY A 21 -4.59 1.79 -13.68
CA GLY A 21 -6.02 1.55 -13.89
C GLY A 21 -6.86 1.51 -12.61
N PHE A 22 -6.25 1.31 -11.43
CA PHE A 22 -6.96 1.42 -10.16
C PHE A 22 -7.59 2.81 -9.95
N GLY A 23 -6.99 3.88 -10.48
CA GLY A 23 -7.58 5.22 -10.43
C GLY A 23 -8.96 5.34 -11.09
N ASN A 24 -9.36 4.37 -11.92
CA ASN A 24 -10.68 4.33 -12.57
C ASN A 24 -11.75 3.55 -11.77
N THR A 25 -11.51 3.29 -10.48
CA THR A 25 -12.46 2.59 -9.59
C THR A 25 -12.96 3.54 -8.48
N PRO A 26 -13.78 4.55 -8.81
CA PRO A 26 -14.14 5.62 -7.88
C PRO A 26 -14.96 5.15 -6.67
N TYR A 27 -15.50 3.93 -6.71
CA TYR A 27 -16.29 3.31 -5.64
C TYR A 27 -15.49 2.36 -4.75
N MET A 28 -14.19 2.19 -4.99
CA MET A 28 -13.34 1.33 -4.17
C MET A 28 -13.18 1.92 -2.76
N GLU A 29 -13.53 1.13 -1.75
CA GLU A 29 -13.38 1.54 -0.34
C GLU A 29 -12.12 0.96 0.31
N ILE A 30 -11.66 -0.20 -0.16
CA ILE A 30 -10.52 -0.92 0.40
C ILE A 30 -9.63 -1.40 -0.74
N LEU A 31 -8.34 -1.08 -0.67
CA LEU A 31 -7.29 -1.60 -1.53
C LEU A 31 -6.17 -2.14 -0.64
N GLU A 32 -6.17 -3.46 -0.42
CA GLU A 32 -5.20 -4.17 0.41
C GLU A 32 -4.32 -5.04 -0.50
N MET A 33 -3.05 -4.67 -0.61
CA MET A 33 -2.04 -5.36 -1.41
C MET A 33 -0.74 -5.56 -0.60
N SER A 34 -0.82 -5.51 0.73
CA SER A 34 0.33 -5.73 1.58
C SER A 34 0.85 -7.17 1.51
N ASN A 35 2.12 -7.36 1.87
CA ASN A 35 2.79 -8.67 1.87
C ASN A 35 2.83 -9.35 0.48
N ASN A 36 3.07 -8.56 -0.56
CA ASN A 36 3.27 -9.04 -1.92
C ASN A 36 4.69 -8.72 -2.41
N PHE A 37 4.99 -9.06 -3.67
CA PHE A 37 6.25 -8.76 -4.34
C PHE A 37 6.07 -7.67 -5.41
N LEU A 38 5.24 -6.66 -5.10
CA LEU A 38 5.03 -5.54 -6.02
C LEU A 38 6.30 -4.69 -6.10
N THR A 39 6.62 -4.22 -7.31
CA THR A 39 7.83 -3.48 -7.63
C THR A 39 7.52 -2.18 -8.35
N GLY A 40 8.52 -1.31 -8.49
CA GLY A 40 8.37 -0.02 -9.16
C GLY A 40 7.62 0.99 -8.29
N ASN A 41 7.13 2.06 -8.91
CA ASN A 41 6.56 3.21 -8.21
C ASN A 41 5.07 3.04 -7.93
N ILE A 42 4.56 3.73 -6.90
CA ILE A 42 3.13 3.93 -6.71
C ILE A 42 2.62 4.88 -7.81
N PRO A 43 1.62 4.49 -8.62
CA PRO A 43 1.05 5.36 -9.63
C PRO A 43 0.31 6.55 -8.99
N PRO A 44 0.46 7.78 -9.48
CA PRO A 44 -0.27 8.94 -8.97
C PRO A 44 -1.79 8.80 -9.14
N GLU A 45 -2.27 7.98 -10.08
CA GLU A 45 -3.68 7.70 -10.33
C GLU A 45 -4.39 7.07 -9.13
N ILE A 46 -3.66 6.43 -8.21
CA ILE A 46 -4.19 5.94 -6.93
C ILE A 46 -4.80 7.09 -6.11
N GLY A 47 -4.33 8.33 -6.29
CA GLY A 47 -4.93 9.52 -5.67
C GLY A 47 -6.36 9.82 -6.13
N ALA A 48 -6.84 9.22 -7.23
CA ALA A 48 -8.22 9.39 -7.72
C ALA A 48 -9.26 8.54 -6.96
N LEU A 49 -8.83 7.65 -6.06
CA LEU A 49 -9.68 6.78 -5.25
C LEU A 49 -10.43 7.55 -4.15
N SER A 50 -11.31 8.47 -4.54
CA SER A 50 -11.98 9.44 -3.63
C SER A 50 -12.78 8.83 -2.47
N ARG A 51 -13.17 7.55 -2.57
CA ARG A 51 -13.95 6.82 -1.55
C ARG A 51 -13.13 5.81 -0.75
N VAL A 52 -11.84 5.67 -1.04
CA VAL A 52 -11.00 4.71 -0.35
C VAL A 52 -10.84 5.11 1.11
N LYS A 53 -10.99 4.13 1.99
CA LYS A 53 -10.86 4.23 3.43
C LYS A 53 -9.59 3.53 3.90
N ILE A 54 -9.19 2.47 3.21
CA ILE A 54 -7.98 1.69 3.50
C ILE A 54 -7.19 1.51 2.22
N LEU A 55 -5.97 2.02 2.21
CA LEU A 55 -4.96 1.77 1.17
C LEU A 55 -3.75 1.17 1.86
N ASP A 56 -3.57 -0.14 1.76
CA ASP A 56 -2.41 -0.84 2.34
C ASP A 56 -1.54 -1.45 1.26
N LEU A 57 -0.33 -0.91 1.14
CA LEU A 57 0.72 -1.34 0.21
C LEU A 57 1.97 -1.81 0.97
N ALA A 58 1.91 -1.96 2.28
CA ALA A 58 3.07 -2.28 3.11
C ALA A 58 3.68 -3.66 2.77
N ASN A 59 4.93 -3.89 3.16
CA ASN A 59 5.61 -5.16 2.92
C ASN A 59 5.64 -5.57 1.44
N ASN A 60 5.94 -4.63 0.54
CA ASN A 60 6.26 -4.91 -0.85
C ASN A 60 7.73 -4.58 -1.15
N THR A 61 8.08 -4.49 -2.44
CA THR A 61 9.39 -4.06 -2.94
C THR A 61 9.27 -2.80 -3.78
N LEU A 62 8.33 -1.91 -3.41
CA LEU A 62 8.06 -0.67 -4.13
C LEU A 62 9.25 0.29 -4.00
N THR A 63 9.48 1.09 -5.03
CA THR A 63 10.60 2.03 -5.14
C THR A 63 10.10 3.42 -5.56
N GLY A 64 11.00 4.40 -5.62
CA GLY A 64 10.65 5.78 -6.01
C GLY A 64 10.15 6.61 -4.82
N SER A 65 9.31 7.62 -5.08
CA SER A 65 8.78 8.54 -4.06
C SER A 65 7.28 8.35 -3.85
N ILE A 66 6.77 8.73 -2.68
CA ILE A 66 5.31 8.76 -2.43
C ILE A 66 4.69 9.85 -3.33
N PRO A 67 3.73 9.53 -4.21
CA PRO A 67 3.08 10.52 -5.05
C PRO A 67 2.31 11.55 -4.21
N SER A 68 2.47 12.84 -4.51
CA SER A 68 1.71 13.91 -3.85
C SER A 68 0.19 13.77 -4.02
N ALA A 69 -0.24 13.10 -5.09
CA ALA A 69 -1.64 12.76 -5.37
C ALA A 69 -2.29 11.91 -4.26
N LEU A 70 -1.52 11.11 -3.51
CA LEU A 70 -2.07 10.39 -2.35
C LEU A 70 -2.54 11.35 -1.24
N GLY A 71 -2.06 12.59 -1.22
CA GLY A 71 -2.58 13.64 -0.34
C GLY A 71 -4.04 14.03 -0.63
N ALA A 72 -4.60 13.65 -1.78
CA ALA A 72 -6.02 13.82 -2.08
C ALA A 72 -6.92 12.81 -1.35
N LEU A 73 -6.35 11.73 -0.82
CA LEU A 73 -7.06 10.66 -0.10
C LEU A 73 -7.32 11.07 1.36
N VAL A 74 -8.03 12.18 1.56
CA VAL A 74 -8.24 12.81 2.88
C VAL A 74 -9.03 11.95 3.87
N ASN A 75 -9.78 10.96 3.38
CA ASN A 75 -10.61 10.06 4.17
C ASN A 75 -9.99 8.65 4.31
N ALA A 76 -8.75 8.45 3.82
CA ALA A 76 -8.11 7.14 3.78
C ALA A 76 -7.03 7.00 4.86
N ALA A 77 -6.97 5.82 5.47
CA ALA A 77 -5.76 5.33 6.11
C ALA A 77 -4.83 4.78 5.02
N VAL A 78 -3.66 5.40 4.86
CA VAL A 78 -2.66 5.02 3.85
C VAL A 78 -1.46 4.39 4.56
N LEU A 79 -1.15 3.13 4.20
CA LEU A 79 -0.03 2.36 4.71
C LEU A 79 0.88 1.96 3.55
N VAL A 80 2.16 2.33 3.64
CA VAL A 80 3.17 2.10 2.58
C VAL A 80 4.53 1.65 3.13
N GLN A 81 4.61 1.23 4.40
CA GLN A 81 5.90 0.89 5.03
C GLN A 81 5.89 -0.43 5.79
N GLY A 82 6.96 -1.19 5.54
CA GLY A 82 7.40 -2.35 6.29
C GLY A 82 8.63 -2.99 5.61
N ASN A 83 8.62 -3.18 4.28
CA ASN A 83 9.79 -3.62 3.48
C ASN A 83 10.01 -2.83 2.16
N ASP A 84 9.28 -1.73 1.95
CA ASP A 84 9.38 -0.92 0.74
C ASP A 84 10.59 0.03 0.73
N MET A 85 11.15 0.28 -0.45
CA MET A 85 12.34 1.11 -0.67
C MET A 85 12.00 2.55 -1.10
N ILE A 86 10.81 3.03 -0.72
CA ILE A 86 10.28 4.34 -1.13
C ILE A 86 11.00 5.47 -0.37
N ARG A 87 11.48 6.50 -1.09
CA ARG A 87 12.23 7.64 -0.56
C ARG A 87 11.36 8.92 -0.54
N GLY A 88 10.97 9.38 0.66
CA GLY A 88 10.35 10.70 0.95
C GLY A 88 8.95 10.94 0.33
N GLN A 89 8.08 11.82 0.82
CA GLN A 89 8.06 12.73 1.97
C GLN A 89 6.69 12.58 2.63
N ASN A 90 6.59 11.84 3.73
CA ASN A 90 5.34 11.76 4.44
C ASN A 90 5.13 13.06 5.24
N LYS A 91 4.33 14.01 4.72
CA LYS A 91 3.83 15.14 5.54
C LYS A 91 2.88 14.67 6.65
N ASN A 92 2.46 13.40 6.60
CA ASN A 92 1.69 12.72 7.64
C ASN A 92 2.57 11.80 8.52
N ASP A 93 3.88 12.07 8.65
CA ASP A 93 4.70 11.53 9.77
C ASP A 93 4.19 12.05 11.14
N LYS A 94 3.08 12.79 11.16
CA LYS A 94 2.11 12.73 12.25
C LYS A 94 1.42 11.36 12.27
N ILE A 95 2.22 10.32 12.53
CA ILE A 95 1.71 9.21 13.33
C ILE A 95 1.18 9.91 14.59
N ALA A 96 -0.13 9.89 14.80
CA ALA A 96 -0.66 10.26 16.10
C ALA A 96 0.14 9.43 17.11
N PRO A 97 0.79 10.02 18.12
CA PRO A 97 1.32 9.21 19.20
C PRO A 97 0.13 8.42 19.72
N LEU A 98 0.23 7.08 19.71
CA LEU A 98 -0.57 6.25 20.58
C LEU A 98 -0.39 6.86 21.97
N SER A 99 -1.42 7.59 22.40
CA SER A 99 -1.47 8.21 23.71
C SER A 99 -1.92 7.10 24.64
N LEU A 100 -0.93 6.56 25.39
CA LEU A 100 -0.96 5.63 26.52
C LEU A 100 -2.03 4.53 26.54
#